data_AF-A0A0Q7GAU9-F1
#
_entry.id   AF-A0A0Q7GAU9-F1
#
_cell.length_a   1.000
_cell.length_b   1.000
_cell.length_c   1.000
_cell.angle_alpha   90.00
_cell.angle_beta   90.00
_cell.angle_gamma   90.00
#
_symmetry.space_group_name_H-M   'P 1'
#
loop_
_entity.id
_entity.type
_entity.pdbx_description
1 polymer ?
#
loop_
_entity_poly.entity_id
_entity_poly.type
_entity_poly.pdbx_seq_one_letter_code
_entity_poly.pdbx_strand_id
1 'polypeptide(L)'
;MKRILLSLFLFVIFIPKIMAQADTTAAYYDKIEQSLKYETGKITLTEGEGILNVPKGFKFLNGEQTQHVLTDLWGNPEDKTVLGSLVPDGKGVTHSNSWMFVISYQGDGFVKDDDANDIDYDDLLKTMQEDMKVANEERKKGGYAEVQLIGWASKPYYDANLKVLHWAKELKFGKDEANTLNYDLRVLGRKGMYNISAVANMGELAEVKASIPGILKSVEFNDGHKYLDFDADTDTVAAWTIGGLVAGKVLAKVGFFAILAKFGKVIVIGLIAAFAAVKKFFFGKKEQVMTRPKEEEELVEETASTEE
;
A
#
# COMPACT_ATOMS: atom_id res chain seq x y z
N MET A 1 15.15 -91.01 3.84
CA MET A 1 15.80 -90.00 4.70
C MET A 1 15.47 -88.61 4.15
N LYS A 2 14.56 -87.88 4.79
CA LYS A 2 14.14 -86.53 4.39
C LYS A 2 15.07 -85.50 5.06
N ARG A 3 15.72 -84.63 4.29
CA ARG A 3 16.41 -83.44 4.82
C ARG A 3 15.46 -82.25 4.67
N ILE A 4 14.94 -81.77 5.78
CA ILE A 4 14.18 -80.52 5.90
C ILE A 4 15.23 -79.44 6.18
N LEU A 5 15.48 -78.54 5.21
CA LEU A 5 16.20 -77.30 5.48
C LEU A 5 15.19 -76.28 6.03
N LEU A 6 15.45 -75.84 7.26
CA LEU A 6 14.69 -74.84 7.99
C LEU A 6 15.14 -73.45 7.51
N SER A 7 14.34 -72.79 6.67
CA SER A 7 14.55 -71.38 6.32
C SER A 7 13.95 -70.50 7.43
N LEU A 8 14.81 -69.90 8.24
CA LEU A 8 14.46 -68.90 9.25
C LEU A 8 14.08 -67.59 8.52
N PHE A 9 12.79 -67.26 8.45
CA PHE A 9 12.32 -65.96 7.97
C PHE A 9 12.41 -64.97 9.14
N LEU A 10 13.45 -64.12 9.15
CA LEU A 10 13.56 -63.00 10.08
C LEU A 10 12.60 -61.90 9.61
N PHE A 11 11.39 -61.86 10.17
CA PHE A 11 10.50 -60.70 10.01
C PHE A 11 11.07 -59.55 10.82
N VAL A 12 11.81 -58.64 10.17
CA VAL A 12 12.06 -57.32 10.74
C VAL A 12 10.75 -56.56 10.68
N ILE A 13 10.06 -56.48 11.82
CA ILE A 13 8.92 -55.58 12.01
C ILE A 13 9.49 -54.16 11.92
N PHE A 14 9.35 -53.54 10.75
CA PHE A 14 9.58 -52.12 10.59
C PHE A 14 8.40 -51.40 11.26
N ILE A 15 8.56 -51.08 12.54
CA ILE A 15 7.62 -50.22 13.26
C ILE A 15 7.59 -48.86 12.53
N PRO A 16 6.42 -48.33 12.15
CA PRO A 16 6.34 -47.13 11.34
C PRO A 16 6.88 -45.93 12.13
N LYS A 17 7.96 -45.30 11.63
CA LYS A 17 8.49 -43.99 12.07
C LYS A 17 7.47 -42.83 11.96
N ILE A 18 6.26 -43.11 11.48
CA ILE A 18 5.24 -42.11 11.16
C ILE A 18 4.63 -41.48 12.42
N MET A 19 4.51 -42.23 13.53
CA MET A 19 3.91 -41.66 14.76
C MET A 19 4.86 -40.75 15.53
N ALA A 20 6.16 -41.06 15.58
CA ALA A 20 7.14 -40.26 16.33
C ALA A 20 7.40 -38.86 15.72
N GLN A 21 7.18 -38.68 14.41
CA GLN A 21 7.41 -37.42 13.71
C GLN A 21 6.24 -36.42 13.86
N ALA A 22 5.02 -36.92 14.06
CA ALA A 22 3.84 -36.08 14.33
C ALA A 22 3.91 -35.47 15.74
N ASP A 23 4.27 -36.26 16.75
CA ASP A 23 4.40 -35.81 18.15
C ASP A 23 5.47 -34.72 18.31
N THR A 24 6.58 -34.80 17.57
CA THR A 24 7.64 -33.78 17.62
C THR A 24 7.25 -32.47 16.96
N THR A 25 6.38 -32.50 15.95
CA THR A 25 5.94 -31.30 15.22
C THR A 25 4.91 -30.53 16.03
N ALA A 26 3.94 -31.22 16.63
CA ALA A 26 2.97 -30.60 17.53
C ALA A 26 3.67 -29.96 18.74
N ALA A 27 4.60 -30.68 19.38
CA ALA A 27 5.39 -30.15 20.50
C ALA A 27 6.29 -28.96 20.12
N TYR A 28 6.69 -28.84 18.85
CA TYR A 28 7.43 -27.68 18.34
C TYR A 28 6.53 -26.45 18.23
N TYR A 29 5.35 -26.60 17.62
CA TYR A 29 4.38 -25.50 17.51
C TYR A 29 3.83 -25.05 18.86
N ASP A 30 3.56 -26.00 19.78
CA ASP A 30 3.15 -25.67 21.16
C ASP A 30 4.20 -24.80 21.88
N LYS A 31 5.50 -25.05 21.66
CA LYS A 31 6.57 -24.23 22.23
C LYS A 31 6.58 -22.81 21.66
N ILE A 32 6.30 -22.67 20.36
CA ILE A 32 6.18 -21.35 19.73
C ILE A 32 5.01 -20.59 20.35
N GLU A 33 3.82 -21.20 20.43
CA GLU A 33 2.63 -20.58 21.04
C GLU A 33 2.90 -20.16 22.50
N GLN A 34 3.57 -21.01 23.28
CA GLN A 34 3.93 -20.72 24.68
C GLN A 34 4.99 -19.62 24.83
N SER A 35 5.78 -19.36 23.79
CA SER A 35 6.78 -18.28 23.79
C SER A 35 6.16 -16.90 23.56
N LEU A 36 4.96 -16.85 22.97
CA LEU A 36 4.26 -15.61 22.66
C LEU A 36 3.58 -15.04 23.90
N LYS A 37 3.80 -13.75 24.15
CA LYS A 37 3.10 -12.97 25.16
C LYS A 37 1.90 -12.29 24.53
N TYR A 38 0.73 -12.75 24.92
CA TYR A 38 -0.54 -12.19 24.48
C TYR A 38 -1.05 -11.16 25.49
N GLU A 39 -1.48 -10.01 24.99
CA GLU A 39 -2.00 -8.92 25.79
C GLU A 39 -3.51 -8.73 25.57
N THR A 40 -4.17 -8.12 26.55
CA THR A 40 -5.60 -7.78 26.50
C THR A 40 -5.82 -6.42 27.16
N GLY A 41 -7.02 -5.85 26.98
CA GLY A 41 -7.36 -4.56 27.56
C GLY A 41 -6.92 -3.40 26.66
N LYS A 42 -6.50 -2.29 27.26
CA LYS A 42 -6.15 -1.05 26.55
C LYS A 42 -4.65 -1.03 26.26
N ILE A 43 -4.31 -0.90 24.98
CA ILE A 43 -2.95 -0.79 24.45
C ILE A 43 -2.78 0.60 23.84
N THR A 44 -1.70 1.29 24.17
CA THR A 44 -1.32 2.52 23.45
C THR A 44 -0.57 2.12 22.18
N LEU A 45 -1.05 2.54 21.02
CA LEU A 45 -0.36 2.28 19.75
C LEU A 45 0.87 3.19 19.67
N THR A 46 2.00 2.64 19.24
CA THR A 46 3.28 3.35 19.23
C THR A 46 3.35 4.47 18.20
N GLU A 47 2.44 4.46 17.22
CA GLU A 47 2.32 5.45 16.16
C GLU A 47 0.85 5.86 15.98
N GLY A 48 0.65 7.07 15.44
CA GLY A 48 -0.67 7.55 15.04
C GLY A 48 -1.56 8.11 16.14
N GLU A 49 -1.04 8.26 17.36
CA GLU A 49 -1.76 8.91 18.48
C GLU A 49 -3.13 8.27 18.73
N GLY A 50 -3.11 6.94 18.89
CA GLY A 50 -4.31 6.15 19.08
C GLY A 50 -4.16 5.06 20.12
N ILE A 51 -5.30 4.50 20.49
CA ILE A 51 -5.43 3.41 21.44
C ILE A 51 -6.11 2.22 20.77
N LEU A 52 -5.69 1.03 21.17
CA LEU A 52 -6.34 -0.22 20.84
C LEU A 52 -6.98 -0.79 22.12
N ASN A 53 -8.30 -0.80 22.17
CA ASN A 53 -9.07 -1.54 23.16
C ASN A 53 -9.29 -2.96 22.64
N VAL A 54 -8.42 -3.91 23.02
CA VAL A 54 -8.44 -5.29 22.51
C VAL A 54 -9.86 -5.87 22.62
N PRO A 55 -10.52 -6.19 21.49
CA PRO A 55 -11.91 -6.59 21.50
C PRO A 55 -12.08 -7.99 22.08
N LYS A 56 -13.26 -8.25 22.66
CA LYS A 56 -13.61 -9.59 23.15
C LYS A 56 -13.47 -10.63 22.02
N GLY A 57 -12.87 -11.77 22.32
CA GLY A 57 -12.60 -12.83 21.35
C GLY A 57 -11.25 -12.71 20.66
N PHE A 58 -10.44 -11.73 21.05
CA PHE A 58 -9.09 -11.51 20.53
C PHE A 58 -8.08 -11.30 21.65
N LYS A 59 -6.82 -11.54 21.30
CA LYS A 59 -5.64 -11.15 22.08
C LYS A 59 -4.66 -10.40 21.19
N PHE A 60 -3.85 -9.54 21.79
CA PHE A 60 -2.89 -8.72 21.07
C PHE A 60 -1.48 -9.30 21.13
N LEU A 61 -0.77 -9.25 20.01
CA LEU A 61 0.69 -9.40 19.94
C LEU A 61 1.27 -8.04 19.58
N ASN A 62 2.36 -7.64 20.24
CA ASN A 62 3.07 -6.40 19.91
C ASN A 62 3.79 -6.52 18.54
N GLY A 63 4.25 -5.38 18.01
CA GLY A 63 4.90 -5.33 16.70
C GLY A 63 6.07 -6.30 16.51
N GLU A 64 6.92 -6.48 17.54
CA GLU A 64 8.05 -7.43 17.48
C GLU A 64 7.57 -8.88 17.32
N GLN A 65 6.62 -9.30 18.15
CA GLN A 65 6.07 -10.65 18.08
C GLN A 65 5.26 -10.86 16.80
N THR A 66 4.50 -9.86 16.34
CA THR A 66 3.79 -9.92 15.05
C THR A 66 4.77 -10.06 13.89
N GLN A 67 5.88 -9.31 13.89
CA GLN A 67 6.91 -9.41 12.85
C GLN A 67 7.55 -10.80 12.83
N HIS A 68 7.87 -11.36 14.00
CA HIS A 68 8.37 -12.73 14.12
C HIS A 68 7.39 -13.74 13.51
N VAL A 69 6.10 -13.62 13.82
CA VAL A 69 5.09 -14.52 13.24
C VAL A 69 5.00 -14.35 11.72
N LEU A 70 4.87 -13.11 11.23
CA LEU A 70 4.67 -12.86 9.80
C LEU A 70 5.87 -13.31 8.96
N THR A 71 7.09 -13.05 9.41
CA THR A 71 8.30 -13.38 8.65
C THR A 71 8.81 -14.77 8.91
N ASP A 72 9.08 -15.11 10.17
CA ASP A 72 9.80 -16.35 10.50
C ASP A 72 8.88 -17.57 10.45
N LEU A 73 7.60 -17.41 10.77
CA LEU A 73 6.62 -18.50 10.75
C LEU A 73 5.84 -18.55 9.43
N TRP A 74 5.38 -17.41 8.93
CA TRP A 74 4.49 -17.33 7.76
C TRP A 74 5.21 -16.96 6.46
N GLY A 75 6.51 -16.66 6.50
CA GLY A 75 7.33 -16.46 5.30
C GLY A 75 7.09 -15.15 4.56
N ASN A 76 6.50 -14.14 5.20
CA ASN A 76 6.30 -12.81 4.61
C ASN A 76 7.58 -11.98 4.68
N PRO A 77 7.79 -11.05 3.71
CA PRO A 77 8.83 -10.02 3.83
C PRO A 77 8.69 -9.22 5.14
N GLU A 78 9.81 -8.68 5.62
CA GLU A 78 9.82 -7.80 6.80
C GLU A 78 9.04 -6.50 6.55
N ASP A 79 8.23 -6.06 7.51
CA ASP A 79 7.50 -4.79 7.49
C ASP A 79 7.61 -4.07 8.84
N LYS A 80 8.57 -3.16 8.91
CA LYS A 80 8.88 -2.39 10.13
C LYS A 80 7.78 -1.39 10.53
N THR A 81 6.72 -1.24 9.75
CA THR A 81 5.59 -0.35 10.07
C THR A 81 4.54 -1.05 10.95
N VAL A 82 4.66 -2.36 11.16
CA VAL A 82 3.72 -3.14 11.97
C VAL A 82 3.79 -2.73 13.44
N LEU A 83 2.64 -2.30 13.98
CA LEU A 83 2.45 -1.93 15.39
C LEU A 83 2.06 -3.13 16.25
N GLY A 84 1.45 -4.15 15.64
CA GLY A 84 1.06 -5.40 16.29
C GLY A 84 -0.04 -6.12 15.55
N SER A 85 -0.65 -7.12 16.19
CA SER A 85 -1.76 -7.88 15.63
C SER A 85 -2.80 -8.31 16.65
N LEU A 86 -4.04 -8.47 16.18
CA LEU A 86 -5.14 -9.09 16.92
C LEU A 86 -5.31 -10.53 16.44
N VAL A 87 -5.04 -11.47 17.33
CA VAL A 87 -5.19 -12.92 17.11
C VAL A 87 -6.50 -13.39 17.76
N PRO A 88 -7.39 -14.07 17.01
CA PRO A 88 -8.63 -14.59 17.57
C PRO A 88 -8.38 -15.71 18.59
N ASP A 89 -9.22 -15.76 19.61
CA ASP A 89 -9.16 -16.78 20.66
C ASP A 89 -9.27 -18.19 20.07
N GLY A 90 -8.38 -19.08 20.51
CA GLY A 90 -8.37 -20.49 20.09
C GLY A 90 -7.83 -20.75 18.67
N LYS A 91 -7.45 -19.70 17.92
CA LYS A 91 -6.84 -19.85 16.59
C LYS A 91 -5.33 -19.97 16.63
N GLY A 92 -4.66 -19.28 17.56
CA GLY A 92 -3.20 -19.27 17.62
C GLY A 92 -2.58 -18.69 16.35
N VAL A 93 -1.29 -18.94 16.15
CA VAL A 93 -0.53 -18.54 14.96
C VAL A 93 0.13 -19.71 14.23
N THR A 94 0.08 -20.91 14.80
CA THR A 94 0.72 -22.12 14.27
C THR A 94 -0.26 -23.17 13.73
N HIS A 95 -1.56 -23.03 14.02
CA HIS A 95 -2.59 -23.94 13.51
C HIS A 95 -2.89 -23.67 12.03
N SER A 96 -3.42 -24.67 11.32
CA SER A 96 -3.79 -24.55 9.90
C SER A 96 -4.91 -23.53 9.62
N ASN A 97 -5.74 -23.24 10.62
CA ASN A 97 -6.79 -22.24 10.57
C ASN A 97 -6.42 -20.93 11.30
N SER A 98 -5.11 -20.72 11.55
CA SER A 98 -4.62 -19.48 12.16
C SER A 98 -4.87 -18.31 11.22
N TRP A 99 -5.29 -17.20 11.81
CA TRP A 99 -5.43 -15.93 11.11
C TRP A 99 -5.32 -14.78 12.10
N MET A 100 -5.02 -13.58 11.63
CA MET A 100 -4.95 -12.40 12.50
C MET A 100 -5.25 -11.11 11.73
N PHE A 101 -5.63 -10.06 12.45
CA PHE A 101 -5.54 -8.69 11.92
C PHE A 101 -4.16 -8.12 12.23
N VAL A 102 -3.42 -7.70 11.21
CA VAL A 102 -2.17 -6.96 11.34
C VAL A 102 -2.49 -5.46 11.33
N ILE A 103 -1.92 -4.70 12.26
CA ILE A 103 -2.13 -3.26 12.41
C ILE A 103 -0.82 -2.54 12.10
N SER A 104 -0.86 -1.60 11.17
CA SER A 104 0.21 -0.62 10.93
C SER A 104 -0.36 0.81 10.87
N TYR A 105 0.52 1.82 10.87
CA TYR A 105 0.12 3.22 10.73
C TYR A 105 0.89 3.89 9.58
N GLN A 106 0.18 4.74 8.85
CA GLN A 106 0.75 5.53 7.77
C GLN A 106 0.49 7.01 8.03
N GLY A 107 1.54 7.75 8.39
CA GLY A 107 1.50 9.15 8.82
C GLY A 107 1.77 10.18 7.72
N ASP A 108 1.32 9.92 6.49
CA ASP A 108 1.60 10.79 5.33
C ASP A 108 0.70 12.04 5.25
N GLY A 109 -0.10 12.31 6.28
CA GLY A 109 -1.03 13.44 6.34
C GLY A 109 -2.50 13.05 6.16
N PHE A 110 -3.35 14.08 6.08
CA PHE A 110 -4.79 13.94 5.95
C PHE A 110 -5.19 13.42 4.56
N VAL A 111 -5.85 12.27 4.51
CA VAL A 111 -6.37 11.71 3.25
C VAL A 111 -7.74 12.30 2.95
N LYS A 112 -7.88 13.00 1.82
CA LYS A 112 -9.19 13.46 1.35
C LYS A 112 -10.04 12.30 0.87
N ASP A 113 -11.32 12.34 1.20
CA ASP A 113 -12.32 11.33 0.85
C ASP A 113 -13.25 11.78 -0.29
N ASP A 114 -12.88 12.84 -1.01
CA ASP A 114 -13.69 13.44 -2.07
C ASP A 114 -13.85 12.55 -3.30
N ASP A 115 -12.90 11.65 -3.57
CA ASP A 115 -12.95 10.69 -4.67
C ASP A 115 -13.68 9.37 -4.33
N ALA A 116 -14.16 9.19 -3.09
CA ALA A 116 -14.69 7.90 -2.62
C ALA A 116 -15.82 7.31 -3.48
N ASN A 117 -16.62 8.16 -4.12
CA ASN A 117 -17.77 7.75 -4.93
C ASN A 117 -17.47 7.64 -6.44
N ASP A 118 -16.26 8.00 -6.87
CA ASP A 118 -15.91 8.13 -8.29
C ASP A 118 -15.06 6.97 -8.82
N ILE A 119 -14.87 5.91 -8.02
CA ILE A 119 -13.93 4.84 -8.31
C ILE A 119 -14.64 3.67 -9.01
N ASP A 120 -14.14 3.29 -10.19
CA ASP A 120 -14.49 2.03 -10.82
C ASP A 120 -13.60 0.91 -10.23
N TYR A 121 -14.14 0.18 -9.26
CA TYR A 121 -13.40 -0.90 -8.60
C TYR A 121 -13.20 -2.14 -9.47
N ASP A 122 -13.97 -2.31 -10.55
CA ASP A 122 -13.79 -3.43 -11.47
C ASP A 122 -12.64 -3.12 -12.44
N ASP A 123 -12.48 -1.88 -12.87
CA ASP A 123 -11.30 -1.42 -13.63
C ASP A 123 -10.04 -1.37 -12.76
N LEU A 124 -10.17 -0.89 -11.52
CA LEU A 124 -9.07 -0.86 -10.56
C LEU A 124 -8.52 -2.26 -10.28
N LEU A 125 -9.41 -3.25 -10.15
CA LEU A 125 -9.00 -4.66 -9.97
C LEU A 125 -8.14 -5.16 -11.12
N LYS A 126 -8.51 -4.86 -12.37
CA LYS A 126 -7.73 -5.26 -13.56
C LYS A 126 -6.34 -4.64 -13.52
N THR A 127 -6.25 -3.35 -13.21
CA THR A 127 -4.97 -2.64 -13.05
C THR A 127 -4.11 -3.30 -11.97
N MET A 128 -4.69 -3.61 -10.80
CA MET A 128 -3.97 -4.27 -9.71
C MET A 128 -3.50 -5.68 -10.09
N GLN A 129 -4.27 -6.42 -10.87
CA GLN A 129 -3.87 -7.73 -11.39
C GLN A 129 -2.69 -7.64 -12.35
N GLU A 130 -2.64 -6.60 -13.19
CA GLU A 130 -1.50 -6.33 -14.08
C GLU A 130 -0.26 -5.90 -13.31
N ASP A 131 -0.41 -4.96 -12.36
CA ASP A 131 0.68 -4.52 -11.48
C ASP A 131 1.29 -5.70 -10.71
N MET A 132 0.44 -6.63 -10.24
CA MET A 132 0.90 -7.81 -9.50
C MET A 132 1.74 -8.76 -10.36
N LYS A 133 1.42 -8.91 -11.66
CA LYS A 133 2.26 -9.67 -12.60
C LYS A 133 3.66 -9.06 -12.71
N VAL A 134 3.74 -7.72 -12.75
CA VAL A 134 5.02 -7.00 -12.79
C VAL A 134 5.77 -7.17 -11.46
N ALA A 135 5.08 -7.02 -10.33
CA ALA A 135 5.66 -7.15 -8.99
C ALA A 135 6.19 -8.57 -8.70
N ASN A 136 5.61 -9.61 -9.31
CA ASN A 136 6.07 -10.98 -9.16
C ASN A 136 7.51 -11.20 -9.66
N GLU A 137 8.00 -10.38 -10.59
CA GLU A 137 9.40 -10.48 -11.03
C GLU A 137 10.38 -10.17 -9.88
N GLU A 138 10.09 -9.14 -9.08
CA GLU A 138 10.90 -8.82 -7.90
C GLU A 138 10.69 -9.82 -6.76
N ARG A 139 9.46 -10.34 -6.58
CA ARG A 139 9.20 -11.40 -5.59
C ARG A 139 10.02 -12.65 -5.87
N LYS A 140 10.08 -13.10 -7.13
CA LYS A 140 10.89 -14.25 -7.54
C LYS A 140 12.38 -14.03 -7.28
N LYS A 141 12.90 -12.83 -7.59
CA LYS A 141 14.31 -12.48 -7.29
C LYS A 141 14.61 -12.53 -5.80
N GLY A 142 13.64 -12.15 -4.96
CA GLY A 142 13.72 -12.24 -3.50
C GLY A 142 13.51 -13.65 -2.92
N GLY A 143 13.27 -14.67 -3.75
CA GLY A 143 13.01 -16.04 -3.28
C GLY A 143 11.58 -16.28 -2.79
N TYR A 144 10.65 -15.35 -3.02
CA TYR A 144 9.25 -15.46 -2.62
C TYR A 144 8.40 -16.11 -3.71
N ALA A 145 7.33 -16.79 -3.29
CA ALA A 145 6.32 -17.28 -4.20
C ALA A 145 5.62 -16.12 -4.94
N GLU A 146 5.29 -16.38 -6.20
CA GLU A 146 4.41 -15.51 -6.99
C GLU A 146 3.04 -15.40 -6.31
N VAL A 147 2.41 -14.23 -6.45
CA VAL A 147 1.06 -13.95 -5.96
C VAL A 147 0.17 -13.62 -7.15
N GLN A 148 -1.04 -14.15 -7.14
CA GLN A 148 -2.07 -13.76 -8.10
C GLN A 148 -3.26 -13.19 -7.35
N LEU A 149 -3.71 -12.01 -7.77
CA LEU A 149 -4.95 -11.43 -7.30
C LEU A 149 -6.10 -12.05 -8.09
N ILE A 150 -6.86 -12.94 -7.47
CA ILE A 150 -7.98 -13.64 -8.14
C ILE A 150 -9.14 -12.67 -8.34
N GLY A 151 -9.46 -11.89 -7.31
CA GLY A 151 -10.53 -10.90 -7.36
C GLY A 151 -10.85 -10.29 -6.00
N TRP A 152 -11.98 -9.60 -5.96
CA TRP A 152 -12.56 -9.10 -4.71
C TRP A 152 -13.29 -10.22 -3.97
N ALA A 153 -12.80 -10.60 -2.80
CA ALA A 153 -13.55 -11.40 -1.82
C ALA A 153 -14.65 -10.55 -1.13
N SER A 154 -14.42 -9.24 -1.03
CA SER A 154 -15.43 -8.24 -0.66
C SER A 154 -15.16 -6.98 -1.47
N LYS A 155 -16.15 -6.53 -2.24
CA LYS A 155 -15.99 -5.32 -3.06
C LYS A 155 -15.63 -4.12 -2.17
N PRO A 156 -14.75 -3.22 -2.65
CA PRO A 156 -14.40 -2.05 -1.89
C PRO A 156 -15.60 -1.14 -1.64
N TYR A 157 -15.64 -0.51 -0.46
CA TYR A 157 -16.60 0.56 -0.15
C TYR A 157 -16.05 1.47 0.94
N TYR A 158 -16.53 2.72 0.93
CA TYR A 158 -16.19 3.73 1.93
C TYR A 158 -17.37 3.98 2.88
N ASP A 159 -17.14 3.87 4.18
CA ASP A 159 -18.07 4.30 5.22
C ASP A 159 -17.75 5.75 5.61
N ALA A 160 -18.57 6.69 5.10
CA ALA A 160 -18.39 8.11 5.34
C ALA A 160 -18.67 8.54 6.79
N ASN A 161 -19.42 7.76 7.56
CA ASN A 161 -19.71 8.06 8.97
C ASN A 161 -18.52 7.68 9.84
N LEU A 162 -17.96 6.49 9.61
CA LEU A 162 -16.80 5.99 10.36
C LEU A 162 -15.47 6.53 9.82
N LYS A 163 -15.47 7.09 8.61
CA LYS A 163 -14.26 7.49 7.87
C LYS A 163 -13.34 6.29 7.66
N VAL A 164 -13.93 5.17 7.24
CA VAL A 164 -13.22 3.90 7.04
C VAL A 164 -13.44 3.38 5.64
N LEU A 165 -12.35 2.99 4.98
CA LEU A 165 -12.39 2.26 3.71
C LEU A 165 -12.25 0.76 3.97
N HIS A 166 -13.05 -0.04 3.27
CA HIS A 166 -13.12 -1.49 3.40
C HIS A 166 -12.92 -2.17 2.06
N TRP A 167 -12.16 -3.26 2.01
CA TRP A 167 -12.18 -4.19 0.88
C TRP A 167 -11.61 -5.54 1.28
N ALA A 168 -11.81 -6.57 0.47
CA ALA A 168 -11.08 -7.81 0.65
C ALA A 168 -10.65 -8.42 -0.68
N LYS A 169 -9.43 -8.94 -0.72
CA LYS A 169 -8.80 -9.60 -1.86
C LYS A 169 -8.73 -11.09 -1.62
N GLU A 170 -8.98 -11.85 -2.68
CA GLU A 170 -8.63 -13.26 -2.76
C GLU A 170 -7.29 -13.39 -3.50
N LEU A 171 -6.30 -13.99 -2.84
CA LEU A 171 -4.93 -14.13 -3.34
C LEU A 171 -4.56 -15.60 -3.48
N LYS A 172 -3.88 -15.94 -4.58
CA LYS A 172 -3.23 -17.24 -4.77
C LYS A 172 -1.73 -17.09 -4.60
N PHE A 173 -1.14 -17.84 -3.68
CA PHE A 173 0.32 -17.91 -3.52
C PHE A 173 0.84 -19.19 -4.17
N GLY A 174 1.78 -19.05 -5.11
CA GLY A 174 2.44 -20.16 -5.78
C GLY A 174 1.49 -21.28 -6.24
N LYS A 175 1.63 -22.45 -5.62
CA LYS A 175 0.82 -23.65 -5.90
C LYS A 175 0.02 -24.10 -4.67
N ASP A 176 -0.12 -23.25 -3.67
CA ASP A 176 -0.83 -23.58 -2.44
C ASP A 176 -2.25 -24.03 -2.78
N GLU A 177 -2.81 -25.00 -2.07
CA GLU A 177 -4.14 -25.53 -2.41
C GLU A 177 -5.23 -24.50 -2.11
N ALA A 178 -5.17 -23.90 -0.92
CA ALA A 178 -6.10 -22.85 -0.48
C ALA A 178 -5.67 -21.46 -0.97
N ASN A 179 -6.65 -20.58 -1.12
CA ASN A 179 -6.41 -19.17 -1.40
C ASN A 179 -6.40 -18.37 -0.10
N THR A 180 -5.57 -17.34 -0.06
CA THR A 180 -5.45 -16.41 1.06
C THR A 180 -6.47 -15.29 0.93
N LEU A 181 -7.09 -14.95 2.06
CA LEU A 181 -7.91 -13.77 2.23
C LEU A 181 -7.05 -12.63 2.80
N ASN A 182 -7.13 -11.46 2.17
CA ASN A 182 -6.70 -10.20 2.76
C ASN A 182 -7.90 -9.28 2.90
N TYR A 183 -8.38 -9.06 4.13
CA TYR A 183 -9.47 -8.12 4.41
C TYR A 183 -8.89 -6.84 4.99
N ASP A 184 -8.88 -5.79 4.19
CA ASP A 184 -8.27 -4.52 4.52
C ASP A 184 -9.30 -3.51 5.04
N LEU A 185 -8.89 -2.80 6.08
CA LEU A 185 -9.51 -1.61 6.63
C LEU A 185 -8.49 -0.47 6.57
N ARG A 186 -8.93 0.73 6.21
CA ARG A 186 -8.15 1.96 6.39
C ARG A 186 -8.98 2.92 7.23
N VAL A 187 -8.59 3.09 8.48
CA VAL A 187 -9.27 3.98 9.44
C VAL A 187 -8.60 5.34 9.33
N LEU A 188 -9.28 6.30 8.73
CA LEU A 188 -8.70 7.61 8.44
C LEU A 188 -8.67 8.47 9.71
N GLY A 189 -7.54 9.14 9.94
CA GLY A 189 -7.30 10.07 11.02
C GLY A 189 -6.89 11.46 10.51
N ARG A 190 -6.60 12.36 11.44
CA ARG A 190 -6.21 13.75 11.13
C ARG A 190 -4.92 13.84 10.31
N LYS A 191 -3.92 13.04 10.68
CA LYS A 191 -2.54 13.14 10.17
C LYS A 191 -2.06 11.88 9.45
N GLY A 192 -2.97 10.96 9.17
CA GLY A 192 -2.63 9.66 8.61
C GLY A 192 -3.78 8.67 8.77
N MET A 193 -3.47 7.38 8.74
CA MET A 193 -4.47 6.33 8.87
C MET A 193 -3.89 5.08 9.52
N TYR A 194 -4.74 4.35 10.24
CA TYR A 194 -4.44 2.98 10.64
C TYR A 194 -4.80 2.03 9.51
N ASN A 195 -3.84 1.18 9.15
CA ASN A 195 -4.00 0.11 8.18
C ASN A 195 -4.21 -1.19 8.97
N ILE A 196 -5.40 -1.79 8.85
CA ILE A 196 -5.73 -3.03 9.54
C ILE A 196 -6.05 -4.07 8.48
N SER A 197 -5.30 -5.18 8.43
CA SER A 197 -5.50 -6.21 7.40
C SER A 197 -5.62 -7.59 8.02
N ALA A 198 -6.75 -8.26 7.79
CA ALA A 198 -6.88 -9.68 8.14
C ALA A 198 -6.07 -10.51 7.16
N VAL A 199 -5.13 -11.31 7.66
CA VAL A 199 -4.41 -12.33 6.90
C VAL A 199 -4.98 -13.69 7.34
N ALA A 200 -5.76 -14.30 6.46
CA ALA A 200 -6.50 -15.53 6.73
C ALA A 200 -6.55 -16.44 5.48
N ASN A 201 -7.12 -17.65 5.56
CA ASN A 201 -7.52 -18.36 4.34
C ASN A 201 -8.92 -17.89 3.91
N MET A 202 -9.31 -18.20 2.68
CA MET A 202 -10.63 -17.89 2.16
C MET A 202 -11.78 -18.60 2.91
N GLY A 203 -11.49 -19.74 3.56
CA GLY A 203 -12.45 -20.45 4.39
C GLY A 203 -12.96 -19.64 5.58
N GLU A 204 -12.14 -18.71 6.07
CA GLU A 204 -12.43 -17.88 7.25
C GLU A 204 -13.17 -16.57 6.89
N LEU A 205 -13.49 -16.31 5.61
CA LEU A 205 -14.11 -15.04 5.19
C LEU A 205 -15.35 -14.65 6.00
N ALA A 206 -16.23 -15.61 6.29
CA ALA A 206 -17.44 -15.35 7.07
C ALA A 206 -17.11 -14.96 8.53
N GLU A 207 -16.11 -15.62 9.13
CA GLU A 207 -15.65 -15.35 10.49
C GLU A 207 -14.96 -13.98 10.58
N VAL A 208 -14.07 -13.68 9.63
CA VAL A 208 -13.41 -12.37 9.51
C VAL A 208 -14.46 -11.27 9.39
N LYS A 209 -15.44 -11.39 8.48
CA LYS A 209 -16.51 -10.39 8.30
C LYS A 209 -17.34 -10.18 9.56
N ALA A 210 -17.65 -11.25 10.30
CA ALA A 210 -18.40 -11.15 11.54
C ALA A 210 -17.64 -10.38 12.64
N SER A 211 -16.31 -10.39 12.60
CA SER A 211 -15.47 -9.68 13.58
C SER A 211 -15.30 -8.19 13.29
N ILE A 212 -15.45 -7.74 12.03
CA ILE A 212 -15.17 -6.35 11.61
C ILE A 212 -15.84 -5.29 12.49
N PRO A 213 -17.13 -5.38 12.88
CA PRO A 213 -17.74 -4.37 13.74
C PRO A 213 -17.07 -4.23 15.11
N GLY A 214 -16.49 -5.31 15.64
CA GLY A 214 -15.70 -5.29 16.88
C GLY A 214 -14.33 -4.66 16.67
N ILE A 215 -13.68 -4.96 15.55
CA ILE A 215 -12.38 -4.39 15.18
C ILE A 215 -12.47 -2.87 14.98
N LEU A 216 -13.47 -2.37 14.26
CA LEU A 216 -13.65 -0.94 14.03
C LEU A 216 -13.85 -0.14 15.32
N LYS A 217 -14.49 -0.76 16.33
CA LYS A 217 -14.68 -0.15 17.66
C LYS A 217 -13.45 -0.26 18.55
N SER A 218 -12.47 -1.09 18.18
CA SER A 218 -11.30 -1.35 19.01
C SER A 218 -10.20 -0.33 18.81
N VAL A 219 -10.07 0.24 17.60
CA VAL A 219 -9.01 1.22 17.27
C VAL A 219 -9.60 2.61 17.27
N GLU A 220 -9.07 3.47 18.13
CA GLU A 220 -9.54 4.84 18.30
C GLU A 220 -8.37 5.83 18.25
N PHE A 221 -8.51 6.90 17.47
CA PHE A 221 -7.62 8.05 17.57
C PHE A 221 -7.91 8.83 18.85
N ASN A 222 -6.86 9.30 19.52
CA ASN A 222 -6.95 10.23 20.64
C ASN A 222 -7.66 11.53 20.21
N ASP A 223 -8.22 12.25 21.17
CA ASP A 223 -8.82 13.57 20.90
C ASP A 223 -7.78 14.51 20.26
N GLY A 224 -8.21 15.26 19.23
CA GLY A 224 -7.34 16.12 18.44
C GLY A 224 -6.62 15.41 17.28
N HIS A 225 -6.75 14.08 17.16
CA HIS A 225 -6.16 13.25 16.10
C HIS A 225 -7.18 12.54 15.23
N LYS A 226 -8.49 12.73 15.48
CA LYS A 226 -9.55 12.11 14.68
C LYS A 226 -9.65 12.81 13.33
N TYR A 227 -10.20 12.12 12.34
CA TYR A 227 -10.39 12.67 10.99
C TYR A 227 -11.07 14.05 10.99
N LEU A 228 -12.10 14.22 11.81
CA LEU A 228 -12.85 15.48 11.89
C LEU A 228 -12.11 16.61 12.64
N ASP A 229 -10.97 16.31 13.25
CA ASP A 229 -10.12 17.31 13.91
C ASP A 229 -9.12 17.97 12.92
N PHE A 230 -9.26 17.70 11.62
CA PHE A 230 -8.43 18.31 10.57
C PHE A 230 -8.52 19.84 10.55
N ASP A 231 -7.35 20.47 10.45
CA ASP A 231 -7.18 21.91 10.37
C ASP A 231 -6.43 22.27 9.08
N ALA A 232 -7.14 22.89 8.13
CA ALA A 232 -6.58 23.25 6.82
C ALA A 232 -5.44 24.27 6.88
N ASP A 233 -5.31 25.03 7.97
CA ASP A 233 -4.27 26.04 8.12
C ASP A 233 -2.95 25.44 8.63
N THR A 234 -3.00 24.26 9.27
CA THR A 234 -1.83 23.66 9.92
C THR A 234 -1.48 22.25 9.45
N ASP A 235 -2.45 21.48 8.97
CA ASP A 235 -2.26 20.07 8.64
C ASP A 235 -1.87 19.85 7.18
N THR A 236 -0.99 18.88 6.97
CA THR A 236 -0.58 18.44 5.64
C THR A 236 -1.64 17.53 5.03
N VAL A 237 -2.08 17.82 3.81
CA VAL A 237 -2.90 16.92 3.00
C VAL A 237 -2.01 15.89 2.33
N ALA A 238 -2.31 14.60 2.53
CA ALA A 238 -1.60 13.51 1.91
C ALA A 238 -1.79 13.50 0.38
N ALA A 239 -0.82 12.92 -0.33
CA ALA A 239 -0.93 12.70 -1.77
C ALA A 239 -1.93 11.58 -2.14
N TRP A 240 -2.36 10.79 -1.15
CA TRP A 240 -3.27 9.67 -1.31
C TRP A 240 -4.68 10.11 -1.67
N THR A 241 -5.36 9.26 -2.45
CA THR A 241 -6.81 9.31 -2.71
C THR A 241 -7.41 7.97 -2.30
N ILE A 242 -8.73 7.88 -2.11
CA ILE A 242 -9.39 6.64 -1.72
C ILE A 242 -9.12 5.53 -2.74
N GLY A 243 -9.17 5.83 -4.04
CA GLY A 243 -8.81 4.88 -5.09
C GLY A 243 -7.34 4.43 -5.00
N GLY A 244 -6.43 5.36 -4.71
CA GLY A 244 -5.02 5.06 -4.54
C GLY A 244 -4.72 4.19 -3.32
N LEU A 245 -5.49 4.35 -2.23
CA LEU A 245 -5.39 3.50 -1.05
C LEU A 245 -5.77 2.05 -1.35
N VAL A 246 -6.85 1.83 -2.11
CA VAL A 246 -7.24 0.47 -2.55
C VAL A 246 -6.19 -0.11 -3.50
N ALA A 247 -5.67 0.71 -4.42
CA ALA A 247 -4.65 0.31 -5.39
C ALA A 247 -3.30 -0.07 -4.74
N GLY A 248 -3.02 0.49 -3.56
CA GLY A 248 -1.69 0.43 -2.94
C GLY A 248 -0.65 1.31 -3.63
N LYS A 249 -1.07 2.35 -4.37
CA LYS A 249 -0.17 3.32 -5.04
C LYS A 249 -0.81 4.69 -5.18
N VAL A 250 -0.01 5.75 -5.15
CA VAL A 250 -0.49 7.12 -5.40
C VAL A 250 -0.93 7.21 -6.86
N LEU A 251 -2.23 7.43 -7.08
CA LEU A 251 -2.81 7.61 -8.41
C LEU A 251 -2.78 9.08 -8.79
N ALA A 252 -2.44 9.36 -10.04
CA ALA A 252 -2.53 10.71 -10.56
C ALA A 252 -4.01 11.11 -10.73
N LYS A 253 -4.38 12.30 -10.24
CA LYS A 253 -5.79 12.73 -10.21
C LYS A 253 -6.40 12.76 -11.61
N VAL A 254 -7.44 11.96 -11.84
CA VAL A 254 -8.16 11.90 -13.14
C VAL A 254 -8.68 13.27 -13.55
N GLY A 255 -9.18 14.07 -12.60
CA GLY A 255 -9.62 15.46 -12.85
C GLY A 255 -8.53 16.39 -13.38
N PHE A 256 -7.27 16.19 -12.98
CA PHE A 256 -6.14 16.95 -13.52
C PHE A 256 -5.93 16.65 -15.00
N PHE A 257 -6.00 15.37 -15.40
CA PHE A 257 -5.93 15.00 -16.80
C PHE A 257 -7.17 15.39 -17.61
N ALA A 258 -8.36 15.38 -17.02
CA ALA A 258 -9.56 15.88 -17.68
C ALA A 258 -9.46 17.40 -17.97
N ILE A 259 -8.91 18.19 -17.03
CA ILE A 259 -8.62 19.61 -17.23
C ILE A 259 -7.54 19.81 -18.30
N LEU A 260 -6.45 19.03 -18.26
CA LEU A 260 -5.42 19.08 -19.30
C LEU A 260 -5.94 18.64 -20.67
N ALA A 261 -6.79 17.63 -20.75
CA ALA A 261 -7.39 17.19 -22.01
C ALA A 261 -8.36 18.26 -22.55
N LYS A 262 -9.15 18.89 -21.67
CA LYS A 262 -10.13 19.93 -22.04
C LYS A 262 -9.48 21.28 -22.38
N PHE A 263 -8.42 21.67 -21.67
CA PHE A 263 -7.82 23.02 -21.76
C PHE A 263 -6.34 23.02 -22.13
N GLY A 264 -5.72 21.87 -22.42
CA GLY A 264 -4.28 21.74 -22.65
C GLY A 264 -3.75 22.63 -23.76
N LYS A 265 -4.52 22.82 -24.85
CA LYS A 265 -4.16 23.76 -25.92
C LYS A 265 -4.06 25.20 -25.42
N VAL A 266 -4.99 25.63 -24.56
CA VAL A 266 -5.00 26.99 -23.99
C VAL A 266 -3.85 27.17 -23.00
N ILE A 267 -3.57 26.16 -22.17
CA ILE A 267 -2.45 26.17 -21.22
C ILE A 267 -1.11 26.27 -21.96
N VAL A 268 -0.90 25.47 -23.01
CA VAL A 268 0.33 25.50 -23.82
C VAL A 268 0.52 26.86 -24.50
N ILE A 269 -0.52 27.43 -25.10
CA ILE A 269 -0.45 28.77 -25.71
C ILE A 269 -0.13 29.83 -24.67
N GLY A 270 -0.74 29.75 -23.48
CA GLY A 270 -0.45 30.65 -22.36
C GLY A 270 1.00 30.58 -21.89
N LEU A 271 1.57 29.38 -21.77
CA LEU A 271 2.98 29.18 -21.38
C LEU A 271 3.95 29.72 -22.44
N ILE A 272 3.67 29.52 -23.73
CA ILE A 272 4.48 30.07 -24.83
C ILE A 272 4.47 31.60 -24.80
N ALA A 273 3.29 32.20 -24.62
CA ALA A 273 3.14 33.66 -24.54
C ALA A 273 3.88 34.25 -23.33
N ALA A 274 3.77 33.61 -22.16
CA ALA A 274 4.48 34.01 -20.96
C ALA A 274 6.01 33.91 -21.13
N PHE A 275 6.50 32.81 -21.71
CA PHE A 275 7.93 32.64 -21.99
C PHE A 275 8.46 33.68 -22.99
N ALA A 276 7.69 33.99 -24.04
CA ALA A 276 8.03 35.03 -25.00
C ALA A 276 8.10 36.43 -24.36
N ALA A 277 7.17 36.74 -23.44
CA ALA A 277 7.18 37.99 -22.70
C ALA A 277 8.39 38.10 -21.75
N VAL A 278 8.71 37.04 -21.02
CA VAL A 278 9.90 36.96 -20.14
C VAL A 278 11.18 37.10 -20.96
N LYS A 279 11.32 36.37 -22.08
CA LYS A 279 12.49 36.48 -22.96
C LYS A 279 12.67 37.90 -23.52
N LYS A 280 11.56 38.55 -23.93
CA LYS A 280 11.59 39.94 -24.40
C LYS A 280 11.99 40.91 -23.29
N PHE A 281 11.55 40.67 -22.06
CA PHE A 281 11.87 41.52 -20.91
C PHE A 281 13.34 41.41 -20.48
N PHE A 282 13.91 40.20 -20.47
CA PHE A 282 15.29 39.98 -20.01
C PHE A 282 16.36 40.10 -21.10
N PHE A 283 16.03 39.85 -22.37
CA PHE A 283 17.00 39.82 -23.47
C PHE A 283 16.72 40.82 -24.60
N GLY A 284 15.68 41.64 -24.46
CA GLY A 284 15.27 42.61 -25.48
C GLY A 284 16.00 43.95 -25.39
N LYS A 285 17.29 43.98 -25.77
CA LYS A 285 17.96 45.11 -26.45
C LYS A 285 19.44 44.81 -26.72
N LYS A 286 19.80 44.61 -27.98
CA LYS A 286 21.10 45.02 -28.54
C LYS A 286 20.78 45.87 -29.76
N GLU A 287 21.02 47.18 -29.65
CA GLU A 287 20.99 48.08 -30.79
C GLU A 287 22.06 47.64 -31.80
N GLN A 288 21.63 47.41 -33.03
CA GLN A 288 22.56 47.31 -34.15
C GLN A 288 23.03 48.73 -34.47
N VAL A 289 24.30 49.02 -34.16
CA VAL A 289 24.98 50.19 -34.70
C VAL A 289 25.19 49.96 -36.18
N MET A 290 24.37 50.59 -37.02
CA MET A 290 24.60 50.70 -38.46
C MET A 290 25.70 51.74 -38.68
N THR A 291 26.88 51.31 -39.12
CA THR A 291 27.92 52.20 -39.64
C THR A 291 27.49 52.78 -40.98
N ARG A 292 27.46 54.11 -41.08
CA ARG A 292 27.02 54.89 -42.24
C ARG A 292 28.12 54.92 -43.33
N PRO A 293 27.78 54.85 -44.63
CA PRO A 293 28.76 55.02 -45.71
C PRO A 293 29.23 56.48 -45.78
N LYS A 294 30.48 56.69 -46.22
CA LYS A 294 31.10 58.02 -46.40
C LYS A 294 30.72 58.56 -47.78
N GLU A 295 30.01 59.69 -47.83
CA GLU A 295 29.63 60.42 -49.05
C GLU A 295 30.73 61.44 -49.44
N GLU A 296 30.94 61.58 -50.75
CA GLU A 296 31.80 62.56 -51.42
C GLU A 296 31.28 63.99 -51.23
N GLU A 297 32.17 64.94 -50.93
CA GLU A 297 31.88 66.38 -50.96
C GLU A 297 32.22 66.95 -52.34
N GLU A 298 31.19 67.32 -53.10
CA GLU A 298 31.28 68.24 -54.23
C GLU A 298 30.83 69.63 -53.73
N LEU A 299 31.75 70.61 -53.73
CA LEU A 299 31.45 72.01 -53.43
C LEU A 299 31.56 72.83 -54.72
N VAL A 300 30.43 73.43 -55.10
CA VAL A 300 30.24 74.39 -56.19
C VAL A 300 30.39 75.80 -55.61
N GLU A 301 31.24 76.62 -56.23
CA GLU A 301 31.29 78.08 -56.07
C GLU A 301 31.63 78.64 -57.48
N GLU A 302 30.65 79.03 -58.29
CA GLU A 302 30.00 80.35 -58.43
C GLU A 302 30.91 81.52 -58.89
N THR A 303 30.74 81.91 -60.17
CA THR A 303 30.93 83.27 -60.77
C THR A 303 32.35 83.86 -60.86
N ALA A 304 32.79 84.67 -61.84
CA ALA A 304 32.22 85.33 -63.02
C ALA A 304 33.37 85.93 -63.88
N SER A 305 33.03 86.44 -65.07
CA SER A 305 33.74 87.38 -65.98
C SER A 305 34.92 86.81 -66.81
N THR A 306 34.89 86.69 -68.15
CA THR A 306 34.63 87.60 -69.31
C THR A 306 35.92 88.22 -69.87
N GLU A 307 36.24 87.86 -71.13
CA GLU A 307 37.07 88.55 -72.17
C GLU A 307 38.55 88.85 -71.83
N GLU A 308 39.55 88.64 -72.69
CA GLU A 308 39.70 88.47 -74.15
C GLU A 308 40.66 87.33 -74.52
#